data_AF-A0A7X9JIT9-F1
#
_entry.id   AF-A0A7X9JIT9-F1
#
_cell.length_a   1.000
_cell.length_b   1.000
_cell.length_c   1.000
_cell.angle_alpha   90.00
_cell.angle_beta   90.00
_cell.angle_gamma   90.00
#
_symmetry.space_group_name_H-M   'P 1'
#
loop_
_entity.id
_entity.type
_entity.pdbx_description
1 polymer ?
#
loop_
_entity_poly.entity_id
_entity_poly.type
_entity_poly.pdbx_seq_one_letter_code
_entity_poly.pdbx_strand_id
1 'polypeptide(L)'
;MIKKIFFIGSLFLLTFNMFGQFATTCNTANPFCTDSTYAFPMNTNTQAESGPNYGCLYTRPNPIWYFLQIDQSGPISIYMNSPTGNDIDFVCWGPFNDP
;
A
#
# COMPACT_ATOMS: atom_id res chain seq x y z
N MET A 1 -42.00 23.86 -5.95
CA MET A 1 -41.57 22.69 -5.13
C MET A 1 -40.82 21.62 -5.94
N ILE A 2 -41.09 21.47 -7.24
CA ILE A 2 -40.39 20.52 -8.15
C ILE A 2 -38.87 20.75 -8.30
N LYS A 3 -38.37 22.00 -8.26
CA LYS A 3 -36.92 22.30 -8.33
C LYS A 3 -36.12 21.78 -7.12
N LYS A 4 -36.75 21.65 -5.94
CA LYS A 4 -36.09 21.15 -4.72
C LYS A 4 -35.91 19.62 -4.76
N ILE A 5 -36.80 18.91 -5.45
CA ILE A 5 -36.75 17.45 -5.62
C ILE A 5 -35.60 17.04 -6.56
N PHE A 6 -35.33 17.83 -7.60
CA PHE A 6 -34.18 17.59 -8.50
C PHE A 6 -32.83 17.73 -7.78
N PHE A 7 -32.73 18.67 -6.83
CA PHE A 7 -31.52 18.89 -6.04
C PHE A 7 -31.26 17.77 -5.03
N ILE A 8 -32.33 17.18 -4.47
CA ILE A 8 -32.25 16.04 -3.53
C ILE A 8 -31.93 14.73 -4.26
N GLY A 9 -32.47 14.52 -5.47
CA GLY A 9 -32.15 13.36 -6.31
C GLY A 9 -30.69 13.31 -6.78
N SER A 10 -30.07 14.47 -7.01
CA SER A 10 -28.66 14.59 -7.39
C SER A 10 -27.69 14.24 -6.25
N LEU A 11 -28.12 14.33 -4.98
CA LEU A 11 -27.27 14.05 -3.81
C LEU A 11 -27.10 12.54 -3.55
N PHE A 12 -27.99 11.70 -4.09
CA PHE A 12 -27.98 10.24 -3.90
C PHE A 12 -27.10 9.50 -4.94
N LEU A 13 -26.60 10.19 -5.97
CA LEU A 13 -25.76 9.62 -7.03
C LEU A 13 -24.24 9.68 -6.72
N LEU A 14 -23.85 10.17 -5.53
CA LEU A 14 -22.45 10.30 -5.11
C LEU A 14 -22.01 9.20 -4.13
N THR A 15 -22.60 8.01 -4.17
CA THR A 15 -22.02 6.85 -3.48
C THR A 15 -20.73 6.44 -4.19
N PHE A 16 -19.64 7.13 -3.85
CA PHE A 16 -18.28 6.73 -4.19
C PHE A 16 -18.05 5.35 -3.55
N ASN A 17 -17.91 4.33 -4.39
CA ASN A 17 -17.30 3.07 -3.99
C ASN A 17 -15.81 3.36 -3.74
N MET A 18 -15.48 3.77 -2.52
CA MET A 18 -14.09 3.79 -2.04
C MET A 18 -13.66 2.33 -1.86
N PHE A 19 -13.19 1.70 -2.94
CA PHE A 19 -12.34 0.54 -2.77
C PHE A 19 -11.06 1.05 -2.12
N GLY A 20 -10.73 0.57 -0.91
CA GLY A 20 -9.38 0.74 -0.39
C GLY A 20 -8.45 0.03 -1.37
N GLN A 21 -7.81 0.79 -2.26
CA GLN A 21 -6.87 0.25 -3.22
C GLN A 21 -5.65 -0.20 -2.41
N PHE A 22 -5.54 -1.50 -2.19
CA PHE A 22 -4.34 -2.07 -1.60
C PHE A 22 -3.20 -1.91 -2.62
N ALA A 23 -2.06 -1.40 -2.18
CA ALA A 23 -0.87 -1.23 -3.00
C ALA A 23 -0.28 -2.60 -3.37
N THR A 24 -0.85 -3.26 -4.38
CA THR A 24 -0.49 -4.64 -4.79
C THR A 24 0.63 -4.71 -5.82
N THR A 25 1.02 -3.55 -6.37
CA THR A 25 2.12 -3.40 -7.34
C THR A 25 3.01 -2.23 -6.95
N CYS A 26 4.25 -2.21 -7.45
CA CYS A 26 5.19 -1.12 -7.26
C CYS A 26 4.63 0.21 -7.76
N ASN A 27 3.95 0.21 -8.92
CA ASN A 27 3.35 1.43 -9.50
C ASN A 27 2.24 2.04 -8.65
N THR A 28 1.65 1.26 -7.75
CA THR A 28 0.60 1.70 -6.83
C THR A 28 1.08 1.70 -5.38
N ALA A 29 2.40 1.68 -5.17
CA ALA A 29 3.00 1.71 -3.84
C ALA A 29 2.58 2.96 -3.07
N ASN A 30 2.35 2.81 -1.78
CA ASN A 30 2.02 3.93 -0.90
C ASN A 30 3.29 4.51 -0.25
N PRO A 31 3.38 5.83 -0.01
CA PRO A 31 4.46 6.40 0.77
C PRO A 31 4.34 5.98 2.24
N PHE A 32 5.46 5.80 2.92
CA PHE A 32 5.53 5.80 4.37
C PHE A 32 6.71 6.65 4.87
N CYS A 33 6.61 7.14 6.11
CA CYS A 33 7.60 8.02 6.74
C CYS A 33 8.17 7.39 8.02
N THR A 34 9.37 7.81 8.43
CA THR A 34 10.12 7.25 9.58
C THR A 34 9.41 7.43 10.93
N ASP A 35 8.57 8.45 11.07
CA ASP A 35 8.01 8.86 12.36
C ASP A 35 6.59 8.35 12.59
N SER A 36 6.08 7.55 11.65
CA SER A 36 4.72 7.01 11.67
C SER A 36 4.74 5.49 11.69
N THR A 37 4.17 4.89 12.74
CA THR A 37 3.83 3.48 12.73
C THR A 37 2.67 3.26 11.77
N TYR A 38 2.90 2.49 10.70
CA TYR A 38 1.85 2.11 9.76
C TYR A 38 1.30 0.73 10.11
N ALA A 39 -0.03 0.64 10.23
CA ALA A 39 -0.73 -0.63 10.25
C ALA A 39 -1.01 -1.06 8.80
N PHE A 40 -0.36 -2.13 8.37
CA PHE A 40 -0.52 -2.64 7.02
C PHE A 40 -1.71 -3.58 6.94
N PRO A 41 -2.61 -3.43 5.94
CA PRO A 41 -3.61 -4.44 5.69
C PRO A 41 -2.92 -5.71 5.19
N MET A 42 -3.17 -6.83 5.87
CA MET A 42 -2.75 -8.14 5.39
C MET A 42 -3.63 -8.52 4.22
N ASN A 43 -3.12 -8.33 3.00
CA ASN A 43 -3.79 -8.78 1.79
C ASN A 43 -4.04 -10.30 1.88
N THR A 44 -5.05 -10.77 1.16
CA THR A 44 -5.36 -12.21 1.09
C THR A 44 -5.60 -12.60 -0.35
N ASN A 45 -5.26 -13.84 -0.70
CA ASN A 45 -5.50 -14.44 -2.01
C ASN A 45 -4.93 -13.63 -3.20
N THR A 46 -3.79 -12.97 -3.00
CA THR A 46 -3.08 -12.24 -4.06
C THR A 46 -1.64 -12.73 -4.19
N GLN A 47 -0.98 -12.37 -5.30
CA GLN A 47 0.39 -12.76 -5.61
C GLN A 47 1.17 -11.53 -6.06
N ALA A 48 2.44 -11.44 -5.69
CA ALA A 48 3.33 -10.39 -6.18
C ALA A 48 3.44 -10.39 -7.71
N GLU A 49 3.58 -9.19 -8.28
CA GLU A 49 3.69 -8.98 -9.72
C GLU A 49 4.92 -9.69 -10.32
N SER A 50 4.90 -9.89 -11.63
CA SER A 50 6.05 -10.42 -12.35
C SER A 50 7.04 -9.32 -12.68
N GLY A 51 8.35 -9.61 -12.61
CA GLY A 51 9.40 -8.70 -13.06
C GLY A 51 10.44 -8.36 -12.00
N PRO A 52 10.04 -7.95 -10.77
CA PRO A 52 10.99 -7.63 -9.71
C PRO A 52 11.88 -8.81 -9.32
N ASN A 53 13.13 -8.52 -8.95
CA ASN A 53 14.03 -9.52 -8.39
C ASN A 53 13.76 -9.67 -6.89
N TYR A 54 13.00 -10.71 -6.53
CA TYR A 54 12.61 -11.01 -5.15
C TYR A 54 13.73 -11.67 -4.30
N GLY A 55 14.92 -11.89 -4.86
CA GLY A 55 16.05 -12.46 -4.13
C GLY A 55 15.72 -13.84 -3.54
N CYS A 56 15.80 -13.95 -2.21
CA CYS A 56 15.55 -15.18 -1.48
C CYS A 56 14.06 -15.49 -1.23
N LEU A 57 13.13 -14.60 -1.60
CA LEU A 57 11.71 -14.85 -1.41
C LEU A 57 11.18 -15.83 -2.47
N TYR A 58 11.20 -17.12 -2.15
CA TYR A 58 10.72 -18.18 -3.05
C TYR A 58 9.21 -18.05 -3.33
N THR A 59 8.43 -17.76 -2.30
CA THR A 59 6.99 -17.49 -2.38
C THR A 59 6.71 -16.02 -2.10
N ARG A 60 5.71 -15.45 -2.77
CA ARG A 60 5.32 -14.04 -2.59
C ARG A 60 3.80 -13.85 -2.52
N PRO A 61 3.12 -14.58 -1.60
CA PRO A 61 1.69 -14.41 -1.41
C PRO A 61 1.40 -13.06 -0.74
N ASN A 62 0.22 -12.52 -1.00
CA ASN A 62 -0.34 -11.38 -0.25
C ASN A 62 0.59 -10.16 -0.17
N PRO A 63 1.21 -9.73 -1.29
CA PRO A 63 2.17 -8.64 -1.30
C PRO A 63 1.52 -7.32 -0.90
N ILE A 64 2.32 -6.42 -0.36
CA ILE A 64 2.00 -5.00 -0.25
C ILE A 64 3.25 -4.16 -0.54
N TRP A 65 3.07 -3.06 -1.26
CA TRP A 65 4.15 -2.24 -1.76
C TRP A 65 4.15 -0.86 -1.11
N TYR A 66 5.33 -0.46 -0.65
CA TYR A 66 5.58 0.83 -0.04
C TYR A 66 6.87 1.42 -0.58
N PHE A 67 6.94 2.75 -0.60
CA PHE A 67 8.18 3.47 -0.89
C PHE A 67 8.50 4.46 0.23
N LEU A 68 9.79 4.72 0.39
CA LEU A 68 10.34 5.68 1.34
C LEU A 68 11.13 6.72 0.56
N GLN A 69 10.83 8.00 0.79
CA GLN A 69 11.65 9.09 0.28
C GLN A 69 12.68 9.49 1.33
N ILE A 70 13.94 9.60 0.93
CA ILE A 70 15.05 9.94 1.80
C ILE A 70 15.55 11.34 1.42
N ASP A 71 15.32 12.32 2.30
CA ASP A 71 15.87 13.67 2.16
C ASP A 71 17.33 13.72 2.62
N GLN A 72 17.60 13.24 3.84
CA GLN A 72 18.95 13.14 4.39
C GLN A 72 19.45 11.69 4.38
N SER A 73 20.58 11.44 3.71
CA SER A 73 21.20 10.11 3.70
C SER A 73 21.66 9.67 5.09
N GLY A 74 21.38 8.41 5.43
CA GLY A 74 21.74 7.81 6.70
C GLY A 74 21.29 6.36 6.81
N PRO A 75 21.62 5.67 7.92
CA PRO A 75 21.14 4.32 8.16
C PRO A 75 19.61 4.29 8.33
N ILE A 76 18.99 3.22 7.84
CA ILE A 76 17.54 2.98 7.95
C ILE A 76 17.34 1.74 8.81
N SER A 77 16.57 1.88 9.89
CA SER A 77 16.13 0.77 10.74
C SER A 77 14.62 0.59 10.61
N ILE A 78 14.19 -0.58 10.15
CA ILE A 78 12.76 -0.91 9.98
C ILE A 78 12.39 -2.01 10.97
N TYR A 79 11.40 -1.74 11.80
CA TYR A 79 10.82 -2.71 12.72
C TYR A 79 9.46 -3.16 12.20
N MET A 80 9.31 -4.46 11.95
CA MET A 80 8.07 -5.06 11.48
C MET A 80 7.54 -6.04 12.52
N ASN A 81 6.23 -5.99 12.76
CA ASN A 81 5.56 -6.88 13.68
C ASN A 81 4.20 -7.31 13.11
N SER A 82 3.88 -8.60 13.27
CA SER A 82 2.55 -9.12 13.01
C SER A 82 1.79 -9.21 14.33
N PRO A 83 0.63 -8.55 14.48
CA PRO A 83 -0.16 -8.63 15.71
C PRO A 83 -0.72 -10.04 15.96
N THR A 84 -0.76 -10.87 14.92
CA THR A 84 -1.19 -12.28 14.99
C THR A 84 -0.03 -13.26 15.06
N GLY A 85 1.22 -12.78 15.11
CA GLY A 85 2.41 -13.63 15.15
C GLY A 85 2.71 -14.38 13.85
N ASN A 86 2.10 -13.97 12.73
CA ASN A 86 2.44 -14.53 11.42
C ASN A 86 3.83 -14.09 10.99
N ASP A 87 4.49 -14.92 10.19
CA ASP A 87 5.77 -14.59 9.57
C ASP A 87 5.64 -13.38 8.63
N ILE A 88 6.67 -12.54 8.61
CA ILE A 88 6.75 -11.35 7.74
C ILE A 88 8.04 -11.45 6.95
N ASP A 89 7.89 -11.81 5.68
CA ASP A 89 8.94 -11.72 4.68
C ASP A 89 8.95 -10.32 4.05
N PHE A 90 10.15 -9.78 3.82
CA PHE A 90 10.30 -8.50 3.13
C PHE A 90 11.49 -8.53 2.17
N VAL A 91 11.43 -7.62 1.20
CA VAL A 91 12.52 -7.29 0.29
C VAL A 91 12.46 -5.79 0.05
N CYS A 92 13.63 -5.16 -0.08
CA CYS A 92 13.75 -3.75 -0.33
C CYS A 92 14.65 -3.53 -1.55
N TRP A 93 14.27 -2.59 -2.40
CA TRP A 93 15.03 -2.22 -3.59
C TRP A 93 15.30 -0.71 -3.57
N GLY A 94 16.39 -0.33 -4.22
CA GLY A 94 16.79 1.06 -4.37
C GLY A 94 18.28 1.26 -4.08
N PRO A 95 18.72 2.52 -3.92
CA PRO A 95 17.90 3.74 -4.10
C PRO A 95 17.45 3.94 -5.55
N PHE A 96 16.25 4.49 -5.74
CA PHE A 96 15.72 4.91 -7.05
C PHE A 96 15.66 6.43 -7.13
N ASN A 97 15.68 6.97 -8.35
CA ASN A 97 15.55 8.43 -8.57
C ASN A 97 14.08 8.90 -8.54
N ASP A 98 13.13 8.00 -8.77
CA ASP A 98 11.67 8.24 -8.80
C ASP A 98 10.97 6.92 -8.39
N PRO A 99 9.82 6.96 -7.70
CA PRO A 99 9.04 5.78 -7.30
C PRO A 99 8.48 4.96 -8.46
#